data_AF-A0A1S9PA64-F1
#
_entry.id   AF-A0A1S9PA64-F1
#
_cell.length_a   1.000
_cell.length_b   1.000
_cell.length_c   1.000
_cell.angle_alpha   90.00
_cell.angle_beta   90.00
_cell.angle_gamma   90.00
#
_symmetry.space_group_name_H-M   'P 1'
#
loop_
_entity.id
_entity.type
_entity.pdbx_description
1 polymer ?
#
loop_
_entity_poly.entity_id
_entity_poly.type
_entity_poly.pdbx_seq_one_letter_code
_entity_poly.pdbx_strand_id
1 'polypeptide(L)'
;MDCIFCRKGNSFKTVEHVIPESLGNVEHVLPKGVVCDACNNYFAVKVEKPLLEMPYFINLRQRNLIRSKKRRLVPDKVLFPHPQGGWAEVWIDEQGFILRSEDTHIASLIKEGKINSMIIPTIPEVDYPNDVISRFLAKAALESVAYYSFGKGPYTDDFIQQNNLDPLREYARYGIGPFWPYHQRRIYTEEDRFVNTDIQPGPYEILHEFDFLMIDYEHIYLALVIMGVEYVIRLNQPEIKTYQQWLAENKGRSPIRRGKEYMVTKDKNDGTQPDTI
;
A
#
# COMPACT_ATOMS: atom_id res chain seq x y z
N MET A 1 21.62 -8.03 18.72
CA MET A 1 20.62 -7.14 18.10
C MET A 1 19.35 -7.93 17.98
N ASP A 2 18.26 -7.38 18.50
CA ASP A 2 16.99 -8.07 18.54
C ASP A 2 16.14 -7.60 17.36
N CYS A 3 15.68 -8.57 16.57
CA CYS A 3 14.79 -8.29 15.45
C CYS A 3 13.40 -7.89 15.98
N ILE A 4 12.77 -6.84 15.43
CA ILE A 4 11.43 -6.38 15.87
C ILE A 4 10.34 -7.45 15.74
N PHE A 5 10.57 -8.50 14.92
CA PHE A 5 9.60 -9.55 14.65
C PHE A 5 9.85 -10.83 15.42
N CYS A 6 11.07 -11.37 15.37
CA CYS A 6 11.39 -12.66 15.99
C CYS A 6 12.21 -12.55 17.26
N ARG A 7 12.58 -11.32 17.68
CA ARG A 7 13.36 -11.02 18.89
C ARG A 7 14.71 -11.72 18.99
N LYS A 8 15.15 -12.34 17.90
CA LYS A 8 16.43 -13.03 17.77
C LYS A 8 16.89 -12.90 16.33
N GLY A 9 18.08 -12.38 16.08
CA GLY A 9 18.57 -12.22 14.72
C GLY A 9 20.06 -12.47 14.66
N ASN A 10 20.48 -13.21 13.64
CA ASN A 10 21.89 -13.56 13.43
C ASN A 10 22.52 -12.77 12.27
N SER A 11 21.71 -12.18 11.39
CA SER A 11 22.17 -11.41 10.23
C SER A 11 21.19 -10.29 9.92
N PHE A 12 21.73 -9.10 9.64
CA PHE A 12 21.01 -7.84 9.41
C PHE A 12 21.69 -7.04 8.29
N LYS A 13 21.81 -7.65 7.12
CA LYS A 13 22.57 -7.08 5.99
C LYS A 13 21.68 -6.26 5.05
N THR A 14 20.37 -6.54 5.05
CA THR A 14 19.39 -5.89 4.18
C THR A 14 18.72 -4.70 4.87
N VAL A 15 18.38 -3.69 4.06
CA VAL A 15 17.39 -2.66 4.46
C VAL A 15 15.99 -3.20 4.21
N GLU A 16 15.02 -2.67 4.94
CA GLU A 16 13.61 -3.05 4.82
C GLU A 16 12.76 -1.83 4.45
N HIS A 17 11.69 -2.03 3.69
CA HIS A 17 10.76 -0.94 3.36
C HIS A 17 9.42 -1.25 4.04
N VAL A 18 8.86 -0.28 4.78
CA VAL A 18 7.58 -0.44 5.49
C VAL A 18 6.48 -0.87 4.51
N ILE A 19 6.44 -0.16 3.37
CA ILE A 19 5.63 -0.49 2.21
C ILE A 19 6.58 -1.01 1.11
N PRO A 20 6.25 -2.07 0.36
CA PRO A 20 7.14 -2.59 -0.67
C PRO A 20 7.54 -1.52 -1.69
N GLU A 21 8.81 -1.52 -2.11
CA GLU A 21 9.32 -0.67 -3.18
C GLU A 21 8.50 -0.81 -4.48
N SER A 22 7.96 -2.02 -4.72
CA SER A 22 7.08 -2.32 -5.86
C SER A 22 5.66 -1.72 -5.74
N LEU A 23 5.39 -0.92 -4.70
CA LEU A 23 4.22 -0.05 -4.56
C LEU A 23 4.61 1.44 -4.54
N GLY A 24 5.84 1.78 -4.97
CA GLY A 24 6.30 3.17 -5.09
C GLY A 24 7.00 3.73 -3.85
N ASN A 25 7.31 2.90 -2.85
CA ASN A 25 8.01 3.37 -1.66
C ASN A 25 9.53 3.42 -1.82
N VAL A 26 10.07 4.63 -1.83
CA VAL A 26 11.52 4.92 -1.79
C VAL A 26 11.93 5.68 -0.53
N GLU A 27 10.99 6.01 0.35
CA GLU A 27 11.18 6.97 1.45
C GLU A 27 11.14 6.28 2.81
N HIS A 28 10.12 5.45 3.05
CA HIS A 28 9.89 4.78 4.34
C HIS A 28 10.75 3.52 4.45
N VAL A 29 12.06 3.73 4.62
CA VAL A 29 13.09 2.70 4.70
C VAL A 29 13.57 2.51 6.13
N LEU A 30 13.44 1.29 6.64
CA LEU A 30 14.06 0.86 7.89
C LEU A 30 15.53 0.52 7.63
N PRO A 31 16.45 1.08 8.43
CA PRO A 31 17.86 0.79 8.30
C PRO A 31 18.20 -0.63 8.74
N LYS A 32 19.41 -1.05 8.39
CA LYS A 32 19.97 -2.34 8.80
C LYS A 32 20.00 -2.42 10.33
N GLY A 33 19.70 -3.60 10.86
CA GLY A 33 19.71 -3.87 12.31
C GLY A 33 18.32 -3.94 12.94
N VAL A 34 17.27 -3.48 12.26
CA VAL A 34 15.89 -3.50 12.77
C VAL A 34 15.19 -4.84 12.50
N VAL A 35 15.25 -5.30 11.25
CA VAL A 35 14.66 -6.57 10.80
C VAL A 35 15.78 -7.51 10.38
N CYS A 36 15.80 -8.73 10.92
CA CYS A 36 16.80 -9.72 10.52
C CYS A 36 16.52 -10.26 9.11
N ASP A 37 17.58 -10.69 8.41
CA ASP A 37 17.48 -11.16 7.02
C ASP A 37 16.49 -12.34 6.87
N ALA A 38 16.37 -13.19 7.90
CA ALA A 38 15.42 -14.31 7.90
C ALA A 38 13.96 -13.85 7.95
N CYS A 39 13.64 -12.84 8.77
CA CYS A 39 12.30 -12.25 8.82
C CYS A 39 11.99 -11.47 7.56
N ASN A 40 12.93 -10.65 7.07
CA ASN A 40 12.77 -9.92 5.81
C ASN A 40 12.43 -10.90 4.66
N ASN A 41 13.27 -11.92 4.45
CA ASN A 41 13.04 -12.90 3.41
C ASN A 41 11.70 -13.64 3.58
N TYR A 42 11.31 -13.93 4.82
CA TYR A 42 10.01 -14.53 5.10
C TYR A 42 8.87 -13.63 4.60
N PHE A 43 8.85 -12.35 4.99
CA PHE A 43 7.80 -11.41 4.58
C PHE A 43 7.76 -11.20 3.07
N ALA A 44 8.92 -11.04 2.44
CA ALA A 44 9.05 -10.91 0.99
C ALA A 44 8.37 -12.08 0.25
N VAL A 45 8.56 -13.31 0.74
CA VAL A 45 8.03 -14.52 0.07
C VAL A 45 6.59 -14.84 0.46
N LYS A 46 6.21 -14.64 1.72
CA LYS A 46 4.96 -15.17 2.30
C LYS A 46 3.87 -14.13 2.51
N VAL A 47 4.18 -12.84 2.36
CA VAL A 47 3.23 -11.74 2.55
C VAL A 47 3.28 -10.79 1.36
N GLU A 48 4.44 -10.20 1.08
CA GLU A 48 4.56 -9.15 0.05
C GLU A 48 4.41 -9.69 -1.37
N LYS A 49 5.01 -10.85 -1.68
CA LYS A 49 4.81 -11.47 -3.00
C LYS A 49 3.33 -11.80 -3.25
N PRO A 50 2.62 -12.53 -2.38
CA PRO A 50 1.18 -12.75 -2.53
C PRO A 50 0.37 -11.46 -2.65
N LEU A 51 0.72 -10.41 -1.90
CA LEU A 51 0.09 -9.09 -1.99
C LEU A 51 0.26 -8.51 -3.40
N LEU A 52 1.50 -8.44 -3.90
CA LEU A 52 1.84 -7.88 -5.21
C LEU A 52 1.30 -8.69 -6.39
N GLU A 53 0.96 -9.96 -6.18
CA GLU A 53 0.37 -10.86 -7.18
C GLU A 53 -1.18 -10.80 -7.19
N MET A 54 -1.81 -10.06 -6.29
CA MET A 54 -3.26 -9.86 -6.35
C MET A 54 -3.66 -9.05 -7.59
N PRO A 55 -4.82 -9.37 -8.22
CA PRO A 55 -5.32 -8.63 -9.38
C PRO A 55 -5.36 -7.12 -9.16
N TYR A 56 -5.80 -6.66 -7.99
CA TYR A 56 -5.83 -5.24 -7.64
C TYR A 56 -4.44 -4.58 -7.74
N PHE A 57 -3.41 -5.16 -7.11
CA PHE A 57 -2.07 -4.56 -7.09
C PHE A 57 -1.35 -4.68 -8.43
N ILE A 58 -1.60 -5.74 -9.20
CA ILE A 58 -1.10 -5.85 -10.59
C ILE A 58 -1.66 -4.69 -11.43
N ASN A 59 -3.00 -4.55 -11.40
CA ASN A 59 -3.74 -3.55 -12.15
C ASN A 59 -3.38 -2.12 -11.72
N LEU A 60 -3.26 -1.88 -10.42
CA LEU A 60 -2.79 -0.61 -9.83
C LEU A 60 -1.39 -0.25 -10.32
N ARG A 61 -0.44 -1.19 -10.27
CA ARG A 61 0.95 -0.94 -10.65
C ARG A 61 1.09 -0.68 -12.15
N GLN A 62 0.31 -1.36 -12.99
CA GLN A 62 0.30 -1.09 -14.42
C GLN A 62 -0.24 0.31 -14.74
N ARG A 63 -1.37 0.71 -14.15
CA ARG A 63 -1.95 2.05 -14.38
C ARG A 63 -1.02 3.19 -13.98
N ASN A 64 -0.28 3.01 -12.88
CA ASN A 64 0.64 4.01 -12.34
C ASN A 64 2.09 3.82 -12.80
N LEU A 65 2.34 2.94 -13.77
CA LEU A 65 3.67 2.61 -14.30
C LEU A 65 4.71 2.22 -13.21
N ILE A 66 4.25 1.65 -12.10
CA ILE A 66 5.11 1.22 -10.98
C ILE A 66 5.83 -0.06 -11.36
N ARG A 67 7.14 0.06 -11.52
CA ARG A 67 8.01 -1.06 -11.87
C ARG A 67 8.24 -1.98 -10.68
N SER A 68 8.56 -3.23 -10.96
CA SER A 68 9.12 -4.14 -9.96
C SER A 68 10.46 -3.65 -9.44
N LYS A 69 10.92 -4.20 -8.31
CA LYS A 69 12.28 -4.00 -7.77
C LYS A 69 13.41 -4.22 -8.79
N LYS A 70 13.18 -5.08 -9.79
CA LYS A 70 14.11 -5.32 -10.91
C LYS A 70 13.92 -4.36 -12.09
N ARG A 71 13.19 -3.26 -11.89
CA ARG A 71 12.82 -2.23 -12.89
C ARG A 71 12.02 -2.74 -14.09
N ARG A 72 11.37 -3.90 -13.95
CA ARG A 72 10.52 -4.49 -14.99
C ARG A 72 9.08 -4.00 -14.86
N LEU A 73 8.44 -3.75 -15.99
CA LEU A 73 7.00 -3.53 -16.11
C LEU A 73 6.24 -4.78 -15.62
N VAL A 74 5.01 -4.57 -15.15
CA VAL A 74 4.11 -5.64 -14.72
C VAL A 74 3.09 -5.86 -15.84
N PRO A 75 2.89 -7.11 -16.30
CA PRO A 75 1.81 -7.40 -17.23
C PRO A 75 0.47 -7.50 -16.49
N ASP A 76 -0.58 -7.03 -17.15
CA ASP A 76 -1.98 -7.21 -16.75
C ASP A 76 -2.81 -7.68 -17.95
N LYS A 77 -3.95 -8.29 -17.66
CA LYS A 77 -4.88 -8.76 -18.68
C LYS A 77 -5.72 -7.61 -19.19
N VAL A 78 -5.65 -7.40 -20.50
CA VAL A 78 -6.40 -6.37 -21.23
C VAL A 78 -7.34 -7.06 -22.22
N LEU A 79 -8.56 -6.55 -22.32
CA LEU A 79 -9.56 -7.04 -23.26
C LEU A 79 -9.45 -6.29 -24.59
N PHE A 80 -9.35 -7.02 -25.69
CA PHE A 80 -9.47 -6.49 -27.04
C PHE A 80 -10.88 -6.78 -27.58
N PRO A 81 -11.80 -5.80 -27.57
CA PRO A 81 -13.23 -6.02 -27.77
C PRO A 81 -13.58 -6.21 -29.25
N HIS A 82 -13.39 -7.43 -29.75
CA HIS A 82 -13.76 -7.85 -31.11
C HIS A 82 -14.25 -9.31 -31.08
N PRO A 83 -15.16 -9.76 -31.97
CA PRO A 83 -15.64 -11.15 -31.98
C PRO A 83 -14.53 -12.20 -32.14
N GLN A 84 -13.42 -11.81 -32.78
CA GLN A 84 -12.21 -12.63 -32.92
C GLN A 84 -11.10 -12.20 -31.94
N GLY A 85 -11.33 -11.19 -31.11
CA GLY A 85 -10.40 -10.71 -30.09
C GLY A 85 -10.47 -11.54 -28.81
N GLY A 86 -10.13 -10.93 -27.68
CA GLY A 86 -10.12 -11.60 -26.39
C GLY A 86 -9.21 -10.94 -25.38
N TRP A 87 -8.90 -11.67 -24.31
CA TRP A 87 -7.95 -11.24 -23.28
C TRP A 87 -6.52 -11.58 -23.68
N ALA A 88 -5.61 -10.62 -23.58
CA ALA A 88 -4.17 -10.88 -23.69
C ALA A 88 -3.40 -10.16 -22.57
N GLU A 89 -2.22 -10.68 -22.26
CA GLU A 89 -1.30 -10.03 -21.33
C GLU A 89 -0.58 -8.90 -22.06
N VAL A 90 -0.61 -7.72 -21.45
CA VAL A 90 -0.05 -6.51 -22.02
C VAL A 90 0.84 -5.85 -20.99
N TRP A 91 2.02 -5.41 -21.40
CA TRP A 91 2.83 -4.47 -20.63
C TRP A 91 2.58 -3.07 -21.18
N ILE A 92 2.42 -2.08 -20.31
CA ILE A 92 2.23 -0.68 -20.69
C ILE A 92 3.41 0.13 -20.19
N ASP A 93 3.88 1.05 -21.02
CA ASP A 93 4.83 2.10 -20.67
C ASP A 93 4.39 3.46 -21.23
N GLU A 94 5.24 4.46 -21.12
CA GLU A 94 5.00 5.81 -21.61
C GLU A 94 4.91 5.90 -23.15
N GLN A 95 5.45 4.91 -23.88
CA GLN A 95 5.50 4.90 -25.33
C GLN A 95 4.34 4.11 -25.95
N GLY A 96 3.68 3.25 -25.18
CA GLY A 96 2.52 2.50 -25.62
C GLY A 96 2.37 1.19 -24.87
N PHE A 97 2.17 0.11 -25.63
CA PHE A 97 1.99 -1.22 -25.05
C PHE A 97 2.75 -2.30 -25.81
N ILE A 98 3.11 -3.36 -25.09
CA ILE A 98 3.88 -4.51 -25.57
C ILE A 98 3.01 -5.75 -25.42
N LEU A 99 2.91 -6.53 -26.49
CA LEU A 99 2.33 -7.87 -26.50
C LEU A 99 3.43 -8.93 -26.51
N ARG A 100 3.16 -10.13 -25.97
CA ARG A 100 4.11 -11.24 -26.13
C ARG A 100 4.15 -11.64 -27.60
N SER A 101 5.31 -12.09 -28.07
CA SER A 101 5.47 -12.58 -29.45
C SER A 101 4.57 -13.77 -29.79
N GLU A 102 4.10 -14.51 -28.79
CA GLU A 102 3.18 -15.64 -28.92
C GLU A 102 1.75 -15.20 -29.24
N ASP A 103 1.36 -13.95 -28.92
CA ASP A 103 0.03 -13.37 -29.15
C ASP A 103 -0.15 -12.89 -30.61
N THR A 104 0.32 -13.70 -31.56
CA THR A 104 0.33 -13.39 -33.00
C THR A 104 -1.06 -13.10 -33.58
N HIS A 105 -2.11 -13.69 -33.00
CA HIS A 105 -3.49 -13.51 -33.42
C HIS A 105 -4.04 -12.12 -33.09
N ILE A 106 -3.81 -11.62 -31.87
CA ILE A 106 -4.22 -10.25 -31.52
C ILE A 106 -3.40 -9.24 -32.33
N ALA A 107 -2.09 -9.49 -32.47
CA ALA A 107 -1.22 -8.63 -33.27
C ALA A 107 -1.64 -8.56 -34.75
N SER A 108 -2.08 -9.67 -35.36
CA SER A 108 -2.56 -9.68 -36.75
C SER A 108 -3.86 -8.89 -36.89
N LEU A 109 -4.82 -9.06 -35.97
CA LEU A 109 -6.07 -8.31 -35.97
C LEU A 109 -5.87 -6.80 -35.80
N ILE A 110 -4.89 -6.37 -34.99
CA ILE A 110 -4.48 -4.96 -34.88
C ILE A 110 -3.89 -4.47 -36.20
N LYS A 111 -2.96 -5.24 -36.79
CA LYS A 111 -2.30 -4.88 -38.06
C LYS A 111 -3.28 -4.78 -39.23
N GLU A 112 -4.30 -5.64 -39.25
CA GLU A 112 -5.39 -5.63 -40.24
C GLU A 112 -6.43 -4.51 -39.99
N GLY A 113 -6.31 -3.76 -38.89
CA GLY A 113 -7.24 -2.69 -38.53
C GLY A 113 -8.60 -3.17 -37.99
N LYS A 114 -8.74 -4.47 -37.68
CA LYS A 114 -9.97 -5.06 -37.11
C LYS A 114 -10.13 -4.73 -35.62
N ILE A 115 -9.02 -4.54 -34.92
CA ILE A 115 -8.96 -4.10 -33.53
C ILE A 115 -8.28 -2.74 -33.48
N ASN A 116 -8.98 -1.74 -32.95
CA ASN A 116 -8.50 -0.35 -32.82
C ASN A 116 -8.66 0.20 -31.40
N SER A 117 -9.11 -0.64 -30.46
CA SER A 117 -9.35 -0.26 -29.08
C SER A 117 -9.00 -1.42 -28.16
N MET A 118 -8.73 -1.09 -26.90
CA MET A 118 -8.50 -2.04 -25.83
C MET A 118 -9.18 -1.54 -24.56
N ILE A 119 -9.62 -2.46 -23.70
CA ILE A 119 -10.30 -2.17 -22.44
C ILE A 119 -9.42 -2.71 -21.32
N ILE A 120 -8.92 -1.80 -20.48
CA ILE A 120 -8.19 -2.14 -19.25
C ILE A 120 -9.22 -2.13 -18.11
N PRO A 121 -9.54 -3.28 -17.50
CA PRO A 121 -10.42 -3.31 -16.35
C PRO A 121 -9.82 -2.51 -15.21
N THR A 122 -10.66 -1.83 -14.44
CA THR A 122 -10.22 -1.15 -13.22
C THR A 122 -10.77 -1.90 -12.03
N ILE A 123 -9.88 -2.45 -11.22
CA ILE A 123 -10.20 -3.04 -9.93
C ILE A 123 -10.02 -1.93 -8.88
N PRO A 124 -11.10 -1.45 -8.24
CA PRO A 124 -11.04 -0.24 -7.40
C PRO A 124 -10.33 -0.47 -6.07
N GLU A 125 -10.47 -1.68 -5.51
CA GLU A 125 -9.89 -2.11 -4.24
C GLU A 125 -9.89 -3.63 -4.09
N VAL A 126 -9.26 -4.15 -3.04
CA VAL A 126 -9.25 -5.59 -2.69
C VAL A 126 -10.52 -5.94 -1.92
N ASP A 127 -11.10 -7.12 -2.18
CA ASP A 127 -12.25 -7.60 -1.42
C ASP A 127 -11.91 -7.83 0.06
N TYR A 128 -12.77 -7.34 0.96
CA TYR A 128 -12.69 -7.61 2.40
C TYR A 128 -13.58 -8.81 2.77
N PRO A 129 -13.15 -9.69 3.70
CA PRO A 129 -11.85 -9.73 4.38
C PRO A 129 -10.77 -10.41 3.53
N ASN A 130 -9.51 -9.99 3.70
CA ASN A 130 -8.35 -10.61 3.04
C ASN A 130 -7.20 -10.85 4.02
N ASP A 131 -6.73 -12.10 4.12
CA ASP A 131 -5.68 -12.51 5.08
C ASP A 131 -4.30 -11.94 4.74
N VAL A 132 -3.99 -11.82 3.45
CA VAL A 132 -2.71 -11.28 2.99
C VAL A 132 -2.65 -9.78 3.25
N ILE A 133 -3.75 -9.04 3.01
CA ILE A 133 -3.86 -7.62 3.40
C ILE A 133 -3.70 -7.47 4.90
N SER A 134 -4.46 -8.24 5.69
CA SER A 134 -4.40 -8.16 7.15
C SER A 134 -2.98 -8.41 7.69
N ARG A 135 -2.29 -9.44 7.20
CA ARG A 135 -0.91 -9.76 7.59
C ARG A 135 0.09 -8.72 7.11
N PHE A 136 -0.11 -8.15 5.93
CA PHE A 136 0.69 -7.04 5.43
C PHE A 136 0.53 -5.80 6.33
N LEU A 137 -0.70 -5.43 6.69
CA LEU A 137 -0.96 -4.32 7.59
C LEU A 137 -0.36 -4.54 8.99
N ALA A 138 -0.41 -5.77 9.50
CA ALA A 138 0.23 -6.14 10.76
C ALA A 138 1.76 -5.99 10.70
N LYS A 139 2.39 -6.40 9.59
CA LYS A 139 3.82 -6.15 9.31
C LYS A 139 4.10 -4.64 9.29
N ALA A 140 3.37 -3.90 8.44
CA ALA A 140 3.56 -2.47 8.25
C ALA A 140 3.38 -1.69 9.55
N ALA A 141 2.45 -2.09 10.42
CA ALA A 141 2.23 -1.46 11.72
C ALA A 141 3.46 -1.57 12.63
N LEU A 142 4.03 -2.76 12.78
CA LEU A 142 5.24 -2.98 13.57
C LEU A 142 6.44 -2.23 13.00
N GLU A 143 6.58 -2.23 11.68
CA GLU A 143 7.65 -1.51 10.97
C GLU A 143 7.49 0.01 11.08
N SER A 144 6.26 0.52 11.04
CA SER A 144 5.97 1.95 11.19
C SER A 144 6.30 2.46 12.60
N VAL A 145 6.02 1.67 13.64
CA VAL A 145 6.45 2.03 15.01
C VAL A 145 7.97 2.05 15.10
N ALA A 146 8.64 1.04 14.53
CA ALA A 146 10.09 1.00 14.48
C ALA A 146 10.67 2.21 13.72
N TYR A 147 10.06 2.58 12.60
CA TYR A 147 10.46 3.72 11.77
C TYR A 147 10.41 5.04 12.55
N TYR A 148 9.31 5.31 13.26
CA TYR A 148 9.19 6.53 14.07
C TYR A 148 10.06 6.53 15.33
N SER A 149 10.40 5.36 15.84
CA SER A 149 11.23 5.21 17.05
C SER A 149 12.72 5.24 16.72
N PHE A 150 13.10 4.88 15.48
CA PHE A 150 14.49 4.77 15.07
C PHE A 150 15.25 6.09 15.24
N GLY A 151 16.42 6.03 15.88
CA GLY A 151 17.28 7.20 16.10
C GLY A 151 16.83 8.16 17.21
N LYS A 152 15.70 7.90 17.89
CA LYS A 152 15.20 8.75 19.00
C LYS A 152 15.66 8.33 20.40
N GLY A 153 16.70 7.50 20.51
CA GLY A 153 17.28 7.05 21.79
C GLY A 153 16.83 5.65 22.23
N PRO A 154 16.88 5.30 23.54
CA PRO A 154 16.65 3.93 24.05
C PRO A 154 15.22 3.38 23.83
N TYR A 155 14.29 4.22 23.38
CA TYR A 155 12.90 3.86 23.12
C TYR A 155 12.70 2.76 22.06
N THR A 156 13.66 2.54 21.15
CA THR A 156 13.60 1.42 20.20
C THR A 156 13.71 0.06 20.88
N ASP A 157 14.55 -0.04 21.92
CA ASP A 157 14.76 -1.29 22.63
C ASP A 157 13.53 -1.63 23.48
N ASP A 158 12.93 -0.63 24.13
CA ASP A 158 11.69 -0.79 24.91
C ASP A 158 10.53 -1.32 24.05
N PHE A 159 10.36 -0.82 22.81
CA PHE A 159 9.34 -1.31 21.89
C PHE A 159 9.58 -2.76 21.44
N ILE A 160 10.84 -3.14 21.18
CA ILE A 160 11.18 -4.52 20.80
C ILE A 160 10.83 -5.49 21.93
N GLN A 161 11.06 -5.09 23.19
CA GLN A 161 10.81 -5.90 24.38
C GLN A 161 9.34 -5.93 24.84
N GLN A 162 8.45 -5.15 24.23
CA GLN A 162 7.02 -5.14 24.56
C GLN A 162 6.29 -6.45 24.17
N ASN A 163 5.97 -7.27 25.17
CA ASN A 163 5.35 -8.59 24.98
C ASN A 163 3.88 -8.52 24.51
N ASN A 164 3.18 -7.42 24.75
CA ASN A 164 1.80 -7.20 24.30
C ASN A 164 1.66 -7.16 22.77
N LEU A 165 2.75 -7.01 22.02
CA LEU A 165 2.76 -7.04 20.56
C LEU A 165 3.17 -8.40 19.98
N ASP A 166 3.52 -9.38 20.82
CA ASP A 166 3.86 -10.73 20.35
C ASP A 166 2.74 -11.41 19.57
N PRO A 167 1.45 -11.28 19.96
CA PRO A 167 0.36 -11.79 19.14
C PRO A 167 0.35 -11.19 17.73
N LEU A 168 0.60 -9.88 17.59
CA LEU A 168 0.68 -9.22 16.27
C LEU A 168 1.89 -9.70 15.47
N ARG A 169 3.04 -9.92 16.12
CA ARG A 169 4.26 -10.45 15.47
C ARG A 169 4.01 -11.85 14.91
N GLU A 170 3.42 -12.74 15.71
CA GLU A 170 3.12 -14.10 15.30
C GLU A 170 2.01 -14.14 14.23
N TYR A 171 1.03 -13.25 14.31
CA TYR A 171 0.02 -13.09 13.27
C TYR A 171 0.61 -12.58 11.94
N ALA A 172 1.37 -11.47 11.97
CA ALA A 172 2.02 -10.92 10.78
C ALA A 172 2.90 -11.98 10.10
N ARG A 173 3.74 -12.66 10.88
CA ARG A 173 4.64 -13.69 10.38
C ARG A 173 3.88 -14.91 9.92
N TYR A 174 3.08 -15.55 10.76
CA TYR A 174 2.63 -16.91 10.48
C TYR A 174 1.12 -17.04 10.31
N GLY A 175 0.36 -15.95 10.47
CA GLY A 175 -1.10 -15.99 10.50
C GLY A 175 -1.64 -16.78 11.70
N ILE A 176 -0.86 -16.87 12.79
CA ILE A 176 -1.26 -17.60 14.00
C ILE A 176 -2.22 -16.74 14.83
N GLY A 177 -3.29 -17.36 15.31
CA GLY A 177 -4.31 -16.70 16.13
C GLY A 177 -5.58 -16.38 15.33
N PRO A 178 -6.50 -15.56 15.89
CA PRO A 178 -7.68 -15.10 15.16
C PRO A 178 -7.29 -14.20 13.99
N PHE A 179 -8.18 -14.05 13.02
CA PHE A 179 -8.04 -13.02 11.99
C PHE A 179 -7.91 -11.64 12.64
N TRP A 180 -6.97 -10.83 12.15
CA TRP A 180 -6.77 -9.48 12.64
C TRP A 180 -7.60 -8.52 11.78
N PRO A 181 -8.76 -8.06 12.25
CA PRO A 181 -9.63 -7.22 11.45
C PRO A 181 -8.96 -5.87 11.16
N TYR A 182 -9.28 -5.34 10.00
CA TYR A 182 -8.87 -4.01 9.56
C TYR A 182 -10.07 -3.31 8.93
N HIS A 183 -10.02 -1.99 8.91
CA HIS A 183 -10.96 -1.17 8.15
C HIS A 183 -10.33 -0.80 6.81
N GLN A 184 -11.14 -0.73 5.75
CA GLN A 184 -10.71 -0.35 4.41
C GLN A 184 -11.71 0.62 3.80
N ARG A 185 -11.22 1.68 3.16
CA ARG A 185 -12.03 2.57 2.32
C ARG A 185 -11.17 3.39 1.37
N ARG A 186 -11.77 3.89 0.30
CA ARG A 186 -11.13 4.91 -0.55
C ARG A 186 -11.41 6.32 -0.01
N ILE A 187 -10.34 7.12 0.12
CA ILE A 187 -10.41 8.52 0.60
C ILE A 187 -9.99 9.55 -0.47
N TYR A 188 -9.30 9.11 -1.52
CA TYR A 188 -9.04 9.85 -2.76
C TYR A 188 -8.69 8.87 -3.89
N THR A 189 -8.55 9.37 -5.11
CA THR A 189 -8.22 8.62 -6.33
C THR A 189 -6.75 8.78 -6.69
N GLU A 190 -6.24 7.90 -7.56
CA GLU A 190 -4.87 7.96 -8.12
C GLU A 190 -4.63 9.27 -8.91
N GLU A 191 -5.71 9.90 -9.41
CA GLU A 191 -5.66 11.15 -10.17
C GLU A 191 -5.73 12.41 -9.31
N ASP A 192 -6.08 12.27 -8.02
CA ASP A 192 -6.13 13.43 -7.15
C ASP A 192 -4.72 13.97 -6.91
N ARG A 193 -4.63 15.28 -6.75
CA ARG A 193 -3.39 16.01 -6.58
C ARG A 193 -3.42 16.79 -5.30
N PHE A 194 -2.26 16.94 -4.67
CA PHE A 194 -2.08 17.62 -3.41
C PHE A 194 -1.08 18.75 -3.59
N VAL A 195 -1.25 19.83 -2.83
CA VAL A 195 -0.33 20.97 -2.83
C VAL A 195 0.18 21.19 -1.43
N ASN A 196 1.51 21.31 -1.32
CA ASN A 196 2.18 21.83 -0.15
C ASN A 196 3.40 22.63 -0.59
N THR A 197 3.31 23.96 -0.46
CA THR A 197 4.37 24.88 -0.89
C THR A 197 5.67 24.74 -0.12
N ASP A 198 5.62 24.14 1.08
CA ASP A 198 6.81 23.89 1.89
C ASP A 198 7.59 22.64 1.39
N ILE A 199 6.94 21.75 0.63
CA ILE A 199 7.54 20.53 0.09
C ILE A 199 8.01 20.77 -1.35
N GLN A 200 7.12 21.25 -2.22
CA GLN A 200 7.48 21.53 -3.61
C GLN A 200 6.59 22.60 -4.28
N PRO A 201 7.12 23.30 -5.28
CA PRO A 201 6.38 24.34 -6.02
C PRO A 201 5.49 23.71 -7.09
N GLY A 202 4.45 22.98 -6.67
CA GLY A 202 3.45 22.45 -7.59
C GLY A 202 2.67 21.24 -7.06
N PRO A 203 1.55 20.88 -7.71
CA PRO A 203 0.76 19.73 -7.32
C PRO A 203 1.54 18.41 -7.50
N TYR A 204 1.32 17.46 -6.60
CA TYR A 204 1.86 16.09 -6.66
C TYR A 204 0.82 15.04 -6.31
N GLU A 205 1.13 13.79 -6.66
CA GLU A 205 0.41 12.60 -6.22
C GLU A 205 0.98 12.06 -4.92
N ILE A 206 0.12 11.50 -4.08
CA ILE A 206 0.53 10.75 -2.90
C ILE A 206 0.39 9.26 -3.21
N LEU A 207 1.53 8.57 -3.33
CA LEU A 207 1.54 7.13 -3.60
C LEU A 207 1.21 6.32 -2.34
N HIS A 208 1.74 6.76 -1.21
CA HIS A 208 1.50 6.16 0.10
C HIS A 208 1.80 7.17 1.21
N GLU A 209 1.12 6.99 2.34
CA GLU A 209 1.29 7.79 3.56
C GLU A 209 0.78 6.98 4.76
N PHE A 210 1.31 7.20 5.95
CA PHE A 210 0.78 6.57 7.16
C PHE A 210 0.96 7.44 8.40
N ASP A 211 0.05 7.28 9.35
CA ASP A 211 0.08 7.94 10.65
C ASP A 211 -0.52 7.03 11.73
N PHE A 212 -0.32 7.38 12.98
CA PHE A 212 -0.90 6.69 14.13
C PHE A 212 -2.11 7.44 14.67
N LEU A 213 -3.19 6.69 14.90
CA LEU A 213 -4.32 7.14 15.69
C LEU A 213 -4.24 6.51 17.08
N MET A 214 -4.19 7.35 18.11
CA MET A 214 -4.37 6.94 19.50
C MET A 214 -5.69 7.52 19.99
N ILE A 215 -6.67 6.66 20.25
CA ILE A 215 -7.94 7.07 20.87
C ILE A 215 -7.74 7.20 22.39
N ASP A 216 -7.01 6.24 22.96
CA ASP A 216 -6.54 6.21 24.34
C ASP A 216 -5.26 5.34 24.43
N TYR A 217 -4.79 5.05 25.65
CA TYR A 217 -3.57 4.26 25.88
C TYR A 217 -3.67 2.79 25.45
N GLU A 218 -4.87 2.25 25.27
CA GLU A 218 -5.11 0.86 24.88
C GLU A 218 -5.53 0.72 23.41
N HIS A 219 -5.90 1.81 22.74
CA HIS A 219 -6.44 1.83 21.39
C HIS A 219 -5.52 2.59 20.43
N ILE A 220 -4.47 1.90 19.99
CA ILE A 220 -3.48 2.40 19.03
C ILE A 220 -3.68 1.72 17.68
N TYR A 221 -3.84 2.54 16.63
CA TYR A 221 -4.03 2.09 15.26
C TYR A 221 -2.97 2.67 14.34
N LEU A 222 -2.55 1.88 13.36
CA LEU A 222 -1.91 2.38 12.16
C LEU A 222 -3.01 2.71 11.16
N ALA A 223 -3.03 3.94 10.64
CA ALA A 223 -3.69 4.28 9.39
C ALA A 223 -2.63 4.30 8.28
N LEU A 224 -2.79 3.47 7.26
CA LEU A 224 -1.91 3.37 6.10
C LEU A 224 -2.74 3.61 4.85
N VAL A 225 -2.33 4.56 4.02
CA VAL A 225 -2.95 4.82 2.73
C VAL A 225 -1.99 4.37 1.64
N ILE A 226 -2.50 3.63 0.66
CA ILE A 226 -1.79 3.28 -0.57
C ILE A 226 -2.69 3.68 -1.73
N MET A 227 -2.22 4.63 -2.54
CA MET A 227 -2.93 5.11 -3.74
C MET A 227 -4.40 5.48 -3.47
N GLY A 228 -4.62 6.17 -2.35
CA GLY A 228 -5.93 6.65 -1.91
C GLY A 228 -6.85 5.63 -1.24
N VAL A 229 -6.42 4.36 -1.10
CA VAL A 229 -7.11 3.38 -0.24
C VAL A 229 -6.51 3.42 1.16
N GLU A 230 -7.31 3.85 2.13
CA GLU A 230 -6.98 3.87 3.55
C GLU A 230 -7.30 2.52 4.19
N TYR A 231 -6.29 1.95 4.82
CA TYR A 231 -6.36 0.77 5.65
C TYR A 231 -6.07 1.14 7.09
N VAL A 232 -6.88 0.68 8.04
CA VAL A 232 -6.66 0.93 9.47
C VAL A 232 -6.64 -0.38 10.24
N ILE A 233 -5.57 -0.60 11.00
CA ILE A 233 -5.36 -1.81 11.81
C ILE A 233 -4.95 -1.46 13.24
N ARG A 234 -5.49 -2.16 14.22
CA ARG A 234 -5.13 -2.01 15.64
C ARG A 234 -3.85 -2.78 15.94
N LEU A 235 -2.97 -2.25 16.79
CA LEU A 235 -1.67 -2.87 17.05
C LEU A 235 -1.69 -3.99 18.10
N ASN A 236 -2.43 -3.80 19.19
CA ASN A 236 -2.31 -4.65 20.38
C ASN A 236 -3.42 -5.71 20.51
N GLN A 237 -4.52 -5.59 19.76
CA GLN A 237 -5.61 -6.56 19.77
C GLN A 237 -6.26 -6.70 18.39
N PRO A 238 -6.79 -7.90 18.05
CA PRO A 238 -7.50 -8.16 16.80
C PRO A 238 -8.94 -7.61 16.85
N GLU A 239 -9.08 -6.30 16.84
CA GLU A 239 -10.36 -5.59 17.02
C GLU A 239 -10.38 -4.28 16.22
N ILE A 240 -11.55 -3.90 15.67
CA ILE A 240 -11.70 -2.70 14.82
C ILE A 240 -12.97 -1.86 15.06
N LYS A 241 -13.91 -2.33 15.87
CA LYS A 241 -15.17 -1.63 16.18
C LYS A 241 -14.94 -0.29 16.86
N THR A 242 -13.97 -0.19 17.78
CA THR A 242 -13.65 1.09 18.43
C THR A 242 -13.19 2.14 17.41
N TYR A 243 -12.39 1.75 16.39
CA TYR A 243 -12.06 2.64 15.28
C TYR A 243 -13.29 3.03 14.45
N GLN A 244 -14.18 2.09 14.15
CA GLN A 244 -15.41 2.37 13.39
C GLN A 244 -16.31 3.39 14.12
N GLN A 245 -16.40 3.31 15.45
CA GLN A 245 -17.11 4.28 16.27
C GLN A 245 -16.45 5.66 16.20
N TRP A 246 -15.14 5.72 16.44
CA TRP A 246 -14.37 6.96 16.31
C TRP A 246 -14.55 7.58 14.92
N LEU A 247 -14.53 6.78 13.87
CA LEU A 247 -14.68 7.26 12.50
C LEU A 247 -16.05 7.89 12.26
N ALA A 248 -17.12 7.28 12.78
CA ALA A 248 -18.47 7.83 12.70
C ALA A 248 -18.59 9.16 13.46
N GLU A 249 -18.06 9.22 14.68
CA GLU A 249 -18.03 10.44 15.51
C GLU A 249 -17.24 11.57 14.86
N ASN A 250 -16.19 11.25 14.12
CA ASN A 250 -15.34 12.19 13.38
C ASN A 250 -15.80 12.41 11.93
N LYS A 251 -17.07 12.12 11.62
CA LYS A 251 -17.71 12.38 10.30
C LYS A 251 -16.94 11.79 9.12
N GLY A 252 -16.29 10.65 9.32
CA GLY A 252 -15.49 10.00 8.29
C GLY A 252 -14.15 10.69 8.00
N ARG A 253 -13.66 11.62 8.83
CA ARG A 253 -12.33 12.22 8.63
C ARG A 253 -11.23 11.15 8.74
N SER A 254 -10.27 11.16 7.82
CA SER A 254 -9.09 10.30 7.89
C SER A 254 -8.23 10.65 9.11
N PRO A 255 -7.63 9.67 9.80
CA PRO A 255 -6.66 9.95 10.87
C PRO A 255 -5.34 10.55 10.37
N ILE A 256 -5.04 10.44 9.08
CA ILE A 256 -3.80 10.94 8.49
C ILE A 256 -3.70 12.46 8.59
N ARG A 257 -2.65 12.94 9.24
CA ARG A 257 -2.41 14.38 9.43
C ARG A 257 -1.61 14.94 8.26
N ARG A 258 -2.25 15.78 7.45
CA ARG A 258 -1.64 16.43 6.27
C ARG A 258 -1.06 17.82 6.53
N GLY A 259 -1.26 18.38 7.73
CA GLY A 259 -0.72 19.71 8.08
C GLY A 259 -1.23 20.80 7.13
N LYS A 260 -0.32 21.42 6.38
CA LYS A 260 -0.65 22.44 5.35
C LYS A 260 -0.98 21.85 3.97
N GLU A 261 -0.81 20.54 3.79
CA GLU A 261 -1.12 19.87 2.54
C GLU A 261 -2.62 19.73 2.38
N TYR A 262 -3.13 20.16 1.23
CA TYR A 262 -4.54 20.04 0.87
C TYR A 262 -4.68 19.48 -0.55
N MET A 263 -5.78 18.77 -0.78
CA MET A 263 -6.13 18.25 -2.09
C MET A 263 -6.58 19.40 -2.98
N VAL A 264 -6.05 19.45 -4.20
CA VAL A 264 -6.52 20.36 -5.24
C VAL A 264 -7.94 19.96 -5.59
N THR A 265 -8.91 20.76 -5.17
CA THR A 265 -10.26 20.60 -5.65
C THR A 265 -10.25 20.86 -7.15
N LYS A 266 -10.79 19.92 -7.94
CA LYS A 266 -11.19 20.23 -9.32
C LYS A 266 -12.26 21.30 -9.20
N ASP A 267 -11.89 22.57 -9.25
CA ASP A 267 -12.85 23.66 -9.18
C ASP A 267 -13.88 23.43 -10.28
N LYS A 268 -15.12 23.20 -9.83
CA LYS A 268 -16.28 23.60 -10.60
C LYS A 268 -16.07 25.06 -10.94
N ASN A 269 -16.28 25.40 -12.21
CA ASN A 269 -16.14 26.72 -12.80
C ASN A 269 -17.20 27.72 -12.29
N ASP A 270 -17.50 27.72 -10.99
CA ASP A 270 -18.67 28.37 -10.41
C ASP A 270 -18.26 29.10 -9.12
N GLY A 271 -17.40 30.11 -9.24
CA GLY A 271 -17.41 31.38 -8.48
C GLY A 271 -17.71 31.45 -6.98
N THR A 272 -17.67 30.36 -6.21
CA THR A 272 -17.88 30.38 -4.75
C THR A 272 -16.66 29.81 -4.05
N GLN A 273 -16.10 30.61 -3.13
CA GLN A 273 -14.92 30.30 -2.32
C GLN A 273 -14.98 28.88 -1.72
N PRO A 274 -13.85 28.16 -1.68
CA PRO A 274 -13.80 26.87 -1.01
C PRO A 274 -13.92 27.03 0.51
N ASP A 275 -14.84 26.28 1.10
CA ASP A 275 -14.87 26.03 2.54
C ASP A 275 -13.58 25.29 2.95
N THR A 276 -12.89 25.82 3.94
CA THR A 276 -11.79 25.14 4.64
C THR A 276 -12.31 23.86 5.31
N ILE A 277 -11.75 22.71 4.93
CA ILE A 277 -11.96 21.37 5.51
C ILE A 277 -10.88 21.06 6.57
#